data_AF-A0A834HFE1-F1
#
_entry.id   AF-A0A834HFE1-F1
#
_cell.length_a   1.000
_cell.length_b   1.000
_cell.length_c   1.000
_cell.angle_alpha   90.00
_cell.angle_beta   90.00
_cell.angle_gamma   90.00
#
_symmetry.space_group_name_H-M   'P 1'
#
loop_
_entity.id
_entity.type
_entity.pdbx_description
1 polymer ?
#
loop_
_entity_poly.entity_id
_entity_poly.type
_entity_poly.pdbx_seq_one_letter_code
_entity_poly.pdbx_strand_id
1 'polypeptide(L)'
;MLIQAYRYKESIHPKVIMVLYGLHIYITLELLLVIVAAAVRTAAQLELEPQFDEPYLATSLQDFWGKRWNLMVSSILHATVYVPVRSIAARAIGRKWAPLPATIAAFFVSGLMHELIFYYAGRLRPTLEVTCFFLIHGVCLAAEIAVKRALNGKFRLPGVVTGPAVIGFLVVTGVWLFIPAFLRFEADAMAKREMAAYVEFAKEVVRVANVRFRSFNVVSAWETP
;
A
#
# COMPACT_ATOMS: atom_id res chain seq x y z
N MET A 1 22.55 -5.35 1.99
CA MET A 1 21.87 -6.43 2.75
C MET A 1 21.28 -7.55 1.89
N LEU A 2 20.81 -7.30 0.65
CA LEU A 2 20.28 -8.35 -0.25
C LEU A 2 21.30 -9.46 -0.67
N ILE A 3 22.60 -9.17 -0.67
CA ILE A 3 23.63 -10.11 -1.16
C ILE A 3 23.90 -11.26 -0.17
N GLN A 4 23.69 -11.06 1.15
CA GLN A 4 23.87 -12.13 2.13
C GLN A 4 22.67 -13.09 2.21
N ALA A 5 21.45 -12.62 1.94
CA ALA A 5 20.26 -13.46 1.89
C ALA A 5 20.28 -14.45 0.71
N TYR A 6 20.94 -14.09 -0.40
CA TYR A 6 21.10 -14.98 -1.56
C TYR A 6 21.95 -16.23 -1.26
N ARG A 7 22.86 -16.16 -0.27
CA ARG A 7 23.71 -17.29 0.13
C ARG A 7 22.96 -18.38 0.91
N TYR A 8 21.79 -18.06 1.48
CA TYR A 8 20.91 -18.99 2.20
C TYR A 8 19.61 -19.33 1.44
N LYS A 9 19.48 -18.85 0.20
CA LYS A 9 18.28 -19.04 -0.63
C LYS A 9 17.99 -20.51 -0.93
N GLU A 10 19.02 -21.35 -0.94
CA GLU A 10 18.88 -22.80 -1.15
C GLU A 10 18.49 -23.58 0.11
N SER A 11 18.72 -23.02 1.31
CA SER A 11 18.39 -23.66 2.59
C SER A 11 17.05 -23.23 3.18
N ILE A 12 16.45 -22.14 2.69
CA ILE A 12 15.23 -21.54 3.25
C ILE A 12 14.04 -21.88 2.36
N HIS A 13 12.94 -22.37 2.96
CA HIS A 13 11.74 -22.74 2.22
C HIS A 13 11.19 -21.54 1.42
N PRO A 14 10.86 -21.68 0.11
CA PRO A 14 10.49 -20.57 -0.77
C PRO A 14 9.38 -19.65 -0.24
N LYS A 15 8.39 -20.22 0.46
CA LYS A 15 7.31 -19.44 1.11
C LYS A 15 7.82 -18.48 2.20
N VAL A 16 8.85 -18.86 2.95
CA VAL A 16 9.46 -18.00 3.98
C VAL A 16 10.11 -16.79 3.31
N ILE A 17 10.76 -16.99 2.15
CA ILE A 17 11.34 -15.90 1.37
C ILE A 17 10.25 -14.94 0.88
N MET A 18 9.10 -15.45 0.43
CA MET A 18 7.96 -14.61 0.02
C MET A 18 7.38 -13.79 1.18
N VAL A 19 7.33 -14.35 2.39
CA VAL A 19 6.90 -13.61 3.59
C VAL A 19 7.89 -12.50 3.94
N LEU A 20 9.19 -12.78 3.94
CA LEU A 20 10.23 -11.78 4.16
C LEU A 20 10.18 -10.67 3.10
N TYR A 21 9.86 -11.04 1.86
CA TYR A 21 9.67 -10.09 0.78
C TYR A 21 8.44 -9.21 0.99
N GLY A 22 7.31 -9.78 1.43
CA GLY A 22 6.13 -8.99 1.82
C GLY A 22 6.42 -8.00 2.96
N LEU A 23 7.18 -8.42 3.98
CA LEU A 23 7.65 -7.52 5.04
C LEU A 23 8.53 -6.40 4.50
N HIS A 24 9.44 -6.72 3.57
CA HIS A 24 10.29 -5.71 2.93
C HIS A 24 9.48 -4.66 2.16
N ILE A 25 8.47 -5.09 1.39
CA ILE A 25 7.56 -4.18 0.68
C ILE A 25 6.83 -3.28 1.69
N TYR A 26 6.27 -3.86 2.76
CA TYR A 26 5.56 -3.12 3.79
C TYR A 26 6.44 -2.00 4.40
N ILE A 27 7.65 -2.36 4.86
CA ILE A 27 8.58 -1.40 5.46
C ILE A 27 8.98 -0.32 4.45
N THR A 28 9.24 -0.71 3.20
CA THR A 28 9.65 0.25 2.15
C THR A 28 8.52 1.23 1.85
N LEU A 29 7.28 0.74 1.74
CA LEU A 29 6.10 1.56 1.50
C LEU A 29 5.86 2.52 2.66
N GLU A 30 5.90 2.04 3.90
CA GLU A 30 5.76 2.84 5.11
C GLU A 30 6.83 3.95 5.19
N LEU A 31 8.10 3.61 4.99
CA LEU A 31 9.19 4.58 5.01
C LEU A 31 9.05 5.65 3.92
N LEU A 32 8.71 5.25 2.69
CA LEU A 32 8.52 6.18 1.58
C LEU A 32 7.43 7.20 1.91
N LEU A 33 6.31 6.75 2.46
CA LEU A 33 5.15 7.58 2.77
C LEU A 33 5.42 8.50 3.96
N VAL A 34 6.18 8.04 4.96
CA VAL A 34 6.67 8.89 6.07
C VAL A 34 7.58 10.00 5.54
N ILE A 35 8.49 9.70 4.60
CA ILE A 35 9.36 10.71 3.99
C ILE A 35 8.53 11.74 3.22
N VAL A 36 7.55 11.30 2.42
CA VAL A 36 6.66 12.22 1.70
C VAL A 36 5.86 13.09 2.67
N ALA A 37 5.32 12.51 3.74
CA ALA A 37 4.60 13.27 4.77
C ALA A 37 5.49 14.30 5.47
N ALA A 38 6.73 13.94 5.81
CA ALA A 38 7.69 14.88 6.36
C ALA A 38 8.02 16.01 5.38
N ALA A 39 8.24 15.69 4.10
CA ALA A 39 8.50 16.68 3.06
C ALA A 39 7.33 17.66 2.89
N VAL A 40 6.09 17.16 2.81
CA VAL A 40 4.87 17.99 2.73
C VAL A 40 4.72 18.87 3.96
N ARG A 41 4.97 18.32 5.15
CA ARG A 41 4.96 19.10 6.40
C ARG A 41 5.98 20.23 6.38
N THR A 42 7.19 19.97 5.90
CA THR A 42 8.24 20.99 5.83
C THR A 42 7.98 22.06 4.76
N ALA A 43 7.43 21.67 3.60
CA ALA A 43 7.27 22.56 2.46
C ALA A 43 5.95 23.35 2.49
N ALA A 44 4.86 22.73 2.93
CA ALA A 44 3.51 23.29 2.90
C ALA A 44 2.90 23.51 4.29
N GLN A 45 3.59 23.12 5.36
CA GLN A 45 3.07 23.16 6.75
C GLN A 45 1.74 22.41 6.93
N LEU A 46 1.48 21.42 6.06
CA LEU A 46 0.32 20.55 6.14
C LEU A 46 0.71 19.24 6.82
N GLU A 47 -0.07 18.84 7.81
CA GLU A 47 0.09 17.54 8.47
C GLU A 47 -0.72 16.49 7.70
N LEU A 48 -0.03 15.52 7.10
CA LEU A 48 -0.69 14.35 6.50
C LEU A 48 -1.01 13.33 7.59
N GLU A 49 -2.20 12.73 7.49
CA GLU A 49 -2.58 11.63 8.37
C GLU A 49 -1.62 10.44 8.22
N PRO A 50 -1.33 9.71 9.31
CA PRO A 50 -0.54 8.50 9.25
C PRO A 50 -1.20 7.49 8.30
N GLN A 51 -0.40 6.86 7.45
CA GLN A 51 -0.94 5.98 6.41
C GLN A 51 -1.17 4.55 6.91
N PHE A 52 -0.43 4.13 7.93
CA PHE A 52 -0.58 2.84 8.61
C PHE A 52 -0.76 3.05 10.11
N ASP A 53 -1.59 2.22 10.73
CA ASP A 53 -1.82 2.20 12.18
C ASP A 53 -1.71 0.76 12.70
N GLU A 54 -0.47 0.33 12.97
CA GLU A 54 -0.12 -0.98 13.54
C GLU A 54 -0.93 -2.15 12.94
N PRO A 55 -0.84 -2.39 11.60
CA PRO A 55 -1.71 -3.34 10.90
C PRO A 55 -1.59 -4.79 11.38
N TYR A 56 -0.48 -5.14 12.01
CA TYR A 56 -0.24 -6.45 12.61
C TYR A 56 -1.06 -6.71 13.90
N LEU A 57 -1.66 -5.67 14.50
CA LEU A 57 -2.58 -5.80 15.64
C LEU A 57 -4.05 -5.95 15.23
N ALA A 58 -4.34 -6.07 13.93
CA ALA A 58 -5.70 -6.18 13.44
C ALA A 58 -6.39 -7.44 13.98
N THR A 59 -7.58 -7.26 14.55
CA THR A 59 -8.41 -8.36 15.10
C THR A 59 -9.53 -8.81 14.17
N SER A 60 -9.72 -8.13 13.04
CA SER A 60 -10.68 -8.44 11.98
C SER A 60 -10.23 -7.89 10.63
N LEU A 61 -10.80 -8.39 9.52
CA LEU A 61 -10.52 -7.81 8.20
C LEU A 61 -11.05 -6.38 8.12
N GLN A 62 -12.16 -6.10 8.82
CA GLN A 62 -12.72 -4.76 8.89
C GLN A 62 -11.78 -3.78 9.60
N ASP A 63 -11.13 -4.24 10.67
CA ASP A 63 -10.14 -3.45 11.41
C ASP A 63 -8.88 -3.24 10.57
N PHE A 64 -8.38 -4.29 9.93
CA PHE A 64 -7.22 -4.21 9.04
C PHE A 64 -7.43 -3.22 7.89
N TRP A 65 -8.41 -3.47 7.02
CA TRP A 65 -8.62 -2.68 5.80
C TRP A 65 -9.25 -1.32 6.05
N GLY A 66 -10.04 -1.17 7.12
CA GLY A 66 -10.79 0.05 7.39
C GLY A 66 -10.07 1.05 8.30
N LYS A 67 -9.13 0.59 9.14
CA LYS A 67 -8.56 1.43 10.21
C LYS A 67 -7.06 1.33 10.38
N ARG A 68 -6.39 0.38 9.73
CA ARG A 68 -4.96 0.13 9.98
C ARG A 68 -4.09 0.10 8.74
N TRP A 69 -4.67 -0.29 7.61
CA TRP A 69 -3.95 -0.43 6.34
C TRP A 69 -4.29 0.71 5.37
N ASN A 70 -3.29 1.48 4.99
CA ASN A 70 -3.34 2.53 3.97
C ASN A 70 -4.58 3.45 4.09
N LEU A 71 -4.64 4.20 5.19
CA LEU A 71 -5.79 5.05 5.56
C LEU A 71 -6.14 6.09 4.50
N MET A 72 -5.13 6.61 3.80
CA MET A 72 -5.32 7.55 2.71
C MET A 72 -6.12 6.90 1.56
N VAL A 73 -5.70 5.73 1.08
CA VAL A 73 -6.42 5.02 0.00
C VAL A 73 -7.81 4.58 0.47
N SER A 74 -7.93 4.08 1.70
CA SER A 74 -9.22 3.69 2.27
C SER A 74 -10.18 4.87 2.37
N SER A 75 -9.69 6.06 2.75
CA SER A 75 -10.48 7.30 2.80
C SER A 75 -10.95 7.74 1.40
N ILE A 76 -10.04 7.73 0.42
CA ILE A 76 -10.36 8.07 -0.98
C ILE A 76 -11.42 7.12 -1.53
N LEU A 77 -11.22 5.80 -1.42
CA LEU A 77 -12.18 4.80 -1.90
C LEU A 77 -13.51 4.87 -1.13
N HIS A 78 -13.46 5.22 0.16
CA HIS A 78 -14.67 5.41 0.95
C HIS A 78 -15.52 6.54 0.37
N ALA A 79 -14.91 7.71 0.12
CA ALA A 79 -15.61 8.87 -0.44
C ALA A 79 -16.05 8.66 -1.89
N THR A 80 -15.19 8.09 -2.73
CA THR A 80 -15.38 8.02 -4.18
C THR A 80 -16.20 6.82 -4.65
N VAL A 81 -16.15 5.69 -3.93
CA VAL A 81 -16.81 4.44 -4.34
C VAL A 81 -17.82 3.98 -3.29
N TYR A 82 -17.39 3.82 -2.05
CA TYR A 82 -18.23 3.19 -1.02
C TYR A 82 -19.50 4.00 -0.73
N VAL A 83 -19.37 5.30 -0.45
CA VAL A 83 -20.51 6.19 -0.16
C VAL A 83 -21.53 6.22 -1.31
N PRO A 84 -21.13 6.50 -2.57
CA PRO A 84 -22.09 6.54 -3.67
C PRO A 84 -22.74 5.18 -3.92
N VAL A 85 -21.97 4.08 -3.96
CA VAL A 85 -22.52 2.74 -4.16
C VAL A 85 -23.47 2.34 -3.03
N ARG A 86 -23.11 2.64 -1.77
CA ARG A 86 -23.99 2.40 -0.62
C ARG A 86 -25.29 3.19 -0.72
N SER A 87 -25.23 4.44 -1.17
CA SER A 87 -26.43 5.28 -1.32
C SER A 87 -27.41 4.72 -2.35
N ILE A 88 -26.88 4.22 -3.47
CA ILE A 88 -27.65 3.58 -4.55
C ILE A 88 -28.20 2.24 -4.06
N ALA A 89 -27.35 1.39 -3.48
CA ALA A 89 -27.74 0.08 -2.95
C ALA A 89 -28.78 0.19 -1.83
N ALA A 90 -28.73 1.24 -1.01
CA ALA A 90 -29.72 1.46 0.03
C ALA A 90 -31.14 1.66 -0.52
N ARG A 91 -31.28 2.18 -1.75
CA ARG A 91 -32.58 2.30 -2.43
C ARG A 91 -33.09 0.96 -2.96
N ALA A 92 -32.19 0.07 -3.38
CA ALA A 92 -32.54 -1.21 -4.00
C ALA A 92 -32.73 -2.36 -2.99
N ILE A 93 -31.81 -2.51 -2.04
CA ILE A 93 -31.74 -3.67 -1.10
C ILE A 93 -31.88 -3.27 0.37
N GLY A 94 -32.18 -2.00 0.63
CA GLY A 94 -32.36 -1.44 1.97
C GLY A 94 -31.06 -1.09 2.70
N ARG A 95 -31.16 -0.16 3.66
CA ARG A 95 -30.01 0.38 4.42
C ARG A 95 -29.24 -0.68 5.22
N LYS A 96 -29.90 -1.78 5.58
CA LYS A 96 -29.30 -2.89 6.34
C LYS A 96 -28.27 -3.67 5.51
N TRP A 97 -28.49 -3.83 4.22
CA TRP A 97 -27.65 -4.68 3.36
C TRP A 97 -26.80 -3.88 2.36
N ALA A 98 -27.12 -2.59 2.16
CA ALA A 98 -26.36 -1.66 1.32
C ALA A 98 -24.82 -1.64 1.53
N PRO A 99 -24.27 -1.85 2.75
CA PRO A 99 -22.82 -1.92 2.95
C PRO A 99 -22.13 -3.08 2.26
N LEU A 100 -22.83 -4.19 1.98
CA LEU A 100 -22.22 -5.37 1.34
C LEU A 100 -21.77 -5.08 -0.09
N PRO A 101 -22.65 -4.66 -1.03
CA PRO A 101 -22.22 -4.34 -2.40
C PRO A 101 -21.27 -3.14 -2.43
N ALA A 102 -21.40 -2.18 -1.50
CA ALA A 102 -20.48 -1.05 -1.41
C ALA A 102 -19.05 -1.48 -1.04
N THR A 103 -18.91 -2.45 -0.15
CA THR A 103 -17.61 -3.02 0.23
C THR A 103 -16.99 -3.75 -0.96
N ILE A 104 -17.75 -4.64 -1.62
CA ILE A 104 -17.26 -5.39 -2.78
C ILE A 104 -16.84 -4.44 -3.90
N ALA A 105 -17.63 -3.40 -4.18
CA ALA A 105 -17.31 -2.40 -5.19
C ALA A 105 -16.02 -1.63 -4.87
N ALA A 106 -15.83 -1.20 -3.62
CA ALA A 106 -14.61 -0.50 -3.21
C ALA A 106 -13.36 -1.37 -3.41
N PHE A 107 -13.42 -2.65 -3.04
CA PHE A 107 -12.31 -3.59 -3.25
C PHE A 107 -12.09 -3.90 -4.73
N PHE A 108 -13.15 -4.01 -5.53
CA PHE A 108 -13.03 -4.20 -6.98
C PHE A 108 -12.30 -3.03 -7.64
N VAL A 109 -12.71 -1.79 -7.35
CA VAL A 109 -12.05 -0.59 -7.87
C VAL A 109 -10.61 -0.51 -7.39
N SER A 110 -10.34 -0.84 -6.12
CA SER A 110 -8.97 -0.92 -5.60
C SER A 110 -8.11 -1.91 -6.38
N GLY A 111 -8.62 -3.11 -6.64
CA GLY A 111 -7.93 -4.13 -7.42
C GLY A 111 -7.61 -3.70 -8.85
N LEU A 112 -8.58 -3.06 -9.53
CA LEU A 112 -8.36 -2.51 -10.86
C LEU A 112 -7.30 -1.41 -10.87
N MET A 113 -7.29 -0.53 -9.87
CA MET A 113 -6.26 0.50 -9.74
C MET A 113 -4.87 -0.11 -9.57
N HIS A 114 -4.74 -1.20 -8.80
CA HIS A 114 -3.45 -1.89 -8.66
C HIS A 114 -3.00 -2.57 -9.96
N GLU A 115 -3.90 -3.22 -10.71
CA GLU A 115 -3.58 -3.74 -12.05
C GLU A 115 -3.14 -2.61 -13.00
N LEU A 116 -3.80 -1.45 -12.93
CA LEU A 116 -3.46 -0.30 -13.76
C LEU A 116 -2.08 0.26 -13.42
N ILE A 117 -1.73 0.33 -12.14
CA ILE A 117 -0.40 0.72 -11.67
C ILE A 117 0.64 -0.26 -12.21
N PHE A 118 0.38 -1.58 -12.10
CA PHE A 118 1.31 -2.60 -12.60
C PHE A 118 1.46 -2.56 -14.13
N TYR A 119 0.36 -2.30 -14.83
CA TYR A 119 0.36 -2.13 -16.28
C TYR A 119 1.20 -0.93 -16.72
N TYR A 120 0.98 0.26 -16.14
CA TYR A 120 1.68 1.46 -16.58
C TYR A 120 3.15 1.49 -16.16
N ALA A 121 3.44 1.10 -14.92
CA ALA A 121 4.79 1.19 -14.40
C ALA A 121 5.68 0.04 -14.93
N GLY A 122 5.12 -1.16 -15.10
CA GLY A 122 5.88 -2.37 -15.44
C GLY A 122 5.71 -2.82 -16.89
N ARG A 123 4.81 -2.19 -17.65
CA ARG A 123 4.42 -2.60 -19.01
C ARG A 123 3.99 -4.07 -19.12
N LEU A 124 3.50 -4.63 -18.02
CA LEU A 124 3.03 -6.00 -17.98
C LEU A 124 1.58 -6.10 -18.44
N ARG A 125 1.21 -7.23 -19.02
CA ARG A 125 -0.20 -7.50 -19.33
C ARG A 125 -0.99 -7.70 -18.02
N PRO A 126 -2.20 -7.12 -17.91
CA PRO A 126 -3.02 -7.30 -16.72
C PRO A 126 -3.43 -8.78 -16.63
N THR A 127 -3.11 -9.41 -15.50
CA THR A 127 -3.41 -10.84 -15.25
C THR A 127 -4.65 -11.04 -14.39
N LEU A 128 -5.17 -9.95 -13.82
CA LEU A 128 -6.29 -9.93 -12.89
C LEU A 128 -6.04 -10.67 -11.57
N GLU A 129 -4.85 -11.25 -11.36
CA GLU A 129 -4.48 -11.94 -10.12
C GLU A 129 -4.58 -11.00 -8.91
N VAL A 130 -4.19 -9.73 -9.08
CA VAL A 130 -4.27 -8.71 -8.03
C VAL A 130 -5.71 -8.29 -7.80
N THR A 131 -6.49 -8.14 -8.87
CA THR A 131 -7.94 -7.87 -8.74
C THR A 131 -8.66 -9.01 -8.01
N CYS A 132 -8.31 -10.26 -8.29
CA CYS A 132 -8.83 -11.43 -7.57
C CYS A 132 -8.47 -11.40 -6.08
N PHE A 133 -7.23 -11.04 -5.74
CA PHE A 133 -6.83 -10.85 -4.34
C PHE A 133 -7.76 -9.87 -3.62
N PHE A 134 -7.93 -8.64 -4.16
CA PHE A 134 -8.81 -7.66 -3.52
C PHE A 134 -10.27 -8.11 -3.50
N LEU A 135 -10.77 -8.76 -4.55
CA LEU A 135 -12.14 -9.29 -4.56
C LEU A 135 -12.37 -10.34 -3.47
N ILE A 136 -11.45 -11.28 -3.28
CA ILE A 136 -11.53 -12.29 -2.20
C ILE A 136 -11.62 -11.58 -0.85
N HIS A 137 -10.74 -10.60 -0.60
CA HIS A 137 -10.77 -9.80 0.63
C HIS A 137 -12.08 -9.01 0.79
N GLY A 138 -12.60 -8.43 -0.29
CA GLY A 138 -13.86 -7.68 -0.30
C GLY A 138 -15.07 -8.56 0.02
N VAL A 139 -15.11 -9.79 -0.52
CA VAL A 139 -16.16 -10.77 -0.23
C VAL A 139 -16.05 -11.28 1.21
N CYS A 140 -14.84 -11.62 1.68
CA CYS A 140 -14.62 -12.04 3.06
C CYS A 140 -15.00 -10.94 4.05
N LEU A 141 -14.65 -9.69 3.77
CA LEU A 141 -15.05 -8.54 4.60
C LEU A 141 -16.56 -8.30 4.56
N ALA A 142 -17.20 -8.40 3.39
CA ALA A 142 -18.65 -8.31 3.28
C ALA A 142 -19.34 -9.43 4.08
N ALA A 143 -18.85 -10.65 4.00
CA ALA A 143 -19.34 -11.78 4.79
C ALA A 143 -19.16 -11.51 6.29
N GLU A 144 -18.01 -10.98 6.72
CA GLU A 144 -17.77 -10.59 8.12
C GLU A 144 -18.77 -9.53 8.59
N ILE A 145 -19.05 -8.51 7.77
CA ILE A 145 -20.07 -7.49 8.05
C ILE A 145 -21.46 -8.12 8.15
N ALA A 146 -21.81 -9.03 7.24
CA ALA A 146 -23.09 -9.72 7.24
C ALA A 146 -23.29 -10.56 8.51
N VAL A 147 -22.28 -11.34 8.90
CA VAL A 147 -22.29 -12.16 10.12
C VAL A 147 -22.42 -11.28 11.37
N LYS A 148 -21.60 -10.23 11.50
CA LYS A 148 -21.68 -9.27 12.61
C LYS A 148 -23.08 -8.65 12.73
N ARG A 149 -23.72 -8.33 11.60
CA ARG A 149 -25.07 -7.78 11.54
C ARG A 149 -26.16 -8.81 11.84
N ALA A 150 -26.01 -10.05 11.38
CA ALA A 150 -26.97 -11.13 11.64
C ALA A 150 -26.97 -11.53 13.13
N LEU A 151 -25.79 -11.51 13.77
CA LEU A 151 -25.61 -11.85 15.17
C LEU A 151 -25.85 -10.67 16.13
N ASN A 152 -26.34 -9.52 15.63
CA ASN A 152 -26.55 -8.28 16.40
C ASN A 152 -25.35 -7.88 17.27
N GLY A 153 -24.12 -8.20 16.86
CA GLY A 153 -22.91 -7.96 17.63
C GLY A 153 -22.79 -8.72 18.96
N LYS A 154 -23.68 -9.69 19.24
CA LYS A 154 -23.70 -10.48 20.48
C LYS A 154 -22.59 -11.51 20.56
N PHE A 155 -22.10 -12.00 19.41
CA PHE A 155 -21.00 -12.96 19.35
C PHE A 155 -19.71 -12.22 18.98
N ARG A 156 -18.86 -11.96 19.97
CA ARG A 156 -17.51 -11.42 19.78
C ARG A 156 -16.52 -12.50 20.12
N LEU A 157 -15.85 -13.04 19.10
CA LEU A 157 -14.73 -13.95 19.31
C LEU A 157 -13.59 -13.20 20.00
N PRO A 158 -12.82 -13.84 20.90
CA PRO A 158 -11.68 -13.21 21.55
C PRO A 158 -10.66 -12.73 20.51
N GLY A 159 -10.21 -11.48 20.64
CA GLY A 159 -9.23 -10.87 19.72
C GLY A 159 -7.91 -11.64 19.62
N VAL A 160 -7.57 -12.41 20.65
CA VAL A 160 -6.39 -13.29 20.71
C VAL A 160 -6.46 -14.44 19.71
N VAL A 161 -7.66 -14.89 19.34
CA VAL A 161 -7.85 -15.95 18.33
C VAL A 161 -8.08 -15.34 16.95
N THR A 162 -8.86 -14.27 16.87
CA THR A 162 -9.20 -13.66 15.57
C THR A 162 -8.04 -12.89 14.96
N GLY A 163 -7.16 -12.28 15.77
CA GLY A 163 -5.99 -11.56 15.28
C GLY A 163 -5.03 -12.44 14.49
N PRO A 164 -4.47 -13.52 15.07
CA PRO A 164 -3.60 -14.44 14.36
C PRO A 164 -4.27 -15.07 13.13
N ALA A 165 -5.58 -15.36 13.19
CA ALA A 165 -6.32 -15.88 12.05
C ALA A 165 -6.41 -14.88 10.89
N VAL A 166 -6.67 -13.60 11.20
CA VAL A 166 -6.73 -12.52 10.19
C VAL A 166 -5.36 -12.28 9.57
N ILE A 167 -4.31 -12.18 10.39
CA ILE A 167 -2.94 -12.03 9.90
C ILE A 167 -2.52 -13.25 9.07
N GLY A 168 -2.83 -14.46 9.53
CA GLY A 168 -2.58 -15.69 8.77
C GLY A 168 -3.28 -15.69 7.41
N PHE A 169 -4.56 -15.31 7.37
CA PHE A 169 -5.31 -15.18 6.12
C PHE A 169 -4.69 -14.14 5.17
N LEU A 170 -4.30 -12.97 5.69
CA LEU A 170 -3.62 -11.93 4.92
C LEU A 170 -2.29 -12.41 4.34
N VAL A 171 -1.47 -13.09 5.15
CA VAL A 171 -0.18 -13.63 4.72
C VAL A 171 -0.37 -14.71 3.67
N VAL A 172 -1.30 -15.66 3.88
CA VAL A 172 -1.55 -16.75 2.94
C VAL A 172 -2.04 -16.22 1.59
N THR A 173 -3.05 -15.35 1.60
CA THR A 173 -3.59 -14.76 0.37
C THR A 173 -2.57 -13.84 -0.31
N GLY A 174 -1.76 -13.12 0.46
CA GLY A 174 -0.69 -12.27 -0.05
C GLY A 174 0.40 -13.08 -0.75
N VAL A 175 0.91 -14.14 -0.11
CA VAL A 175 1.90 -15.05 -0.69
C VAL A 175 1.36 -15.76 -1.94
N TRP A 176 0.06 -16.05 -1.97
CA TRP A 176 -0.55 -16.77 -3.09
C TRP A 176 -0.81 -15.91 -4.33
N LEU A 177 -1.37 -14.70 -4.16
CA LEU A 177 -1.86 -13.90 -5.28
C LEU A 177 -1.14 -12.57 -5.46
N PHE A 178 -0.73 -11.93 -4.36
CA PHE A 178 -0.18 -10.57 -4.43
C PHE A 178 1.32 -10.56 -4.69
N ILE A 179 2.09 -11.33 -3.91
CA ILE A 179 3.55 -11.40 -4.03
C ILE A 179 4.02 -11.92 -5.39
N PRO A 180 3.43 -13.00 -5.97
CA PRO A 180 3.83 -13.46 -7.30
C PRO A 180 3.60 -12.40 -8.39
N ALA A 181 2.47 -11.68 -8.34
CA ALA A 181 2.18 -10.59 -9.28
C ALA A 181 3.20 -9.44 -9.13
N PHE A 182 3.55 -9.08 -7.90
CA PHE A 182 4.54 -8.05 -7.61
C PHE A 182 5.97 -8.45 -8.06
N LEU A 183 6.33 -9.73 -7.89
CA LEU A 183 7.62 -10.26 -8.36
C LEU A 183 7.73 -10.25 -9.89
N ARG A 184 6.64 -10.58 -10.60
CA ARG A 184 6.60 -10.50 -12.08
C ARG A 184 6.79 -9.07 -12.58
N PHE A 185 6.27 -8.09 -11.85
CA PHE A 185 6.41 -6.66 -12.12
C PHE A 185 7.85 -6.14 -11.97
N GLU A 186 8.76 -6.95 -11.42
CA GLU A 186 10.14 -6.54 -11.12
C GLU A 186 10.20 -5.19 -10.40
N ALA A 187 9.26 -4.96 -9.48
CA ALA A 187 9.11 -3.68 -8.77
C ALA A 187 10.42 -3.19 -8.17
N ASP A 188 11.21 -4.12 -7.62
CA ASP A 188 12.49 -3.79 -7.00
C ASP A 188 13.52 -3.29 -8.01
N ALA A 189 13.52 -3.83 -9.23
CA ALA A 189 14.43 -3.41 -10.28
C ALA A 189 14.05 -2.02 -10.79
N MET A 190 12.74 -1.78 -10.99
CA MET A 190 12.21 -0.48 -11.36
C MET A 190 12.48 0.56 -10.26
N ALA A 191 12.14 0.27 -9.01
CA ALA A 191 12.35 1.18 -7.88
C ALA A 191 13.84 1.52 -7.68
N LYS A 192 14.75 0.54 -7.82
CA LYS A 192 16.21 0.79 -7.78
C LYS A 192 16.66 1.69 -8.93
N ARG A 193 16.14 1.46 -10.15
CA ARG A 193 16.47 2.27 -11.33
C ARG A 193 16.00 3.71 -11.17
N GLU A 194 14.76 3.90 -10.73
CA GLU A 194 14.20 5.23 -10.49
C GLU A 194 14.93 5.95 -9.36
N MET A 195 15.17 5.27 -8.23
CA MET A 195 15.93 5.84 -7.12
C MET A 195 17.36 6.23 -7.55
N ALA A 196 18.03 5.41 -8.36
CA ALA A 196 19.33 5.75 -8.92
C ALA A 196 19.27 7.00 -9.81
N ALA A 197 18.26 7.11 -10.66
CA ALA A 197 18.04 8.29 -11.50
C ALA A 197 17.75 9.55 -10.68
N TYR A 198 16.95 9.46 -9.60
CA TYR A 198 16.70 10.58 -8.69
C TYR A 198 17.97 11.02 -7.96
N VAL A 199 18.78 10.07 -7.47
CA VAL A 199 20.05 10.38 -6.82
C VAL A 199 21.03 11.03 -7.79
N GLU A 200 21.07 10.56 -9.03
CA GLU A 200 21.90 11.14 -10.09
C GLU A 200 21.44 12.56 -10.44
N PHE A 201 20.13 12.77 -10.59
CA PHE A 201 19.55 14.10 -10.79
C PHE A 201 19.87 15.06 -9.62
N ALA A 202 19.70 14.61 -8.38
CA ALA A 202 20.02 15.41 -7.19
C ALA A 202 21.51 15.77 -7.14
N LYS A 203 22.40 14.82 -7.46
CA LYS A 203 23.85 15.07 -7.57
C LYS A 203 24.15 16.12 -8.64
N GLU A 204 23.47 16.07 -9.78
CA GLU A 204 23.66 17.05 -10.85
C GLU A 204 23.16 18.44 -10.45
N VAL A 205 21.99 18.55 -9.82
CA VAL A 205 21.48 19.81 -9.27
C VAL A 205 22.45 20.41 -8.25
N VAL A 206 22.97 19.60 -7.33
CA VAL A 206 23.98 20.04 -6.36
C VAL A 206 25.27 20.48 -7.06
N ARG A 207 25.75 19.73 -8.06
CA ARG A 207 26.93 20.08 -8.84
C ARG A 207 26.76 21.42 -9.55
N VAL A 208 25.64 21.64 -10.23
CA VAL A 208 25.32 22.89 -10.91
C VAL A 208 25.20 24.04 -9.92
N ALA A 209 24.53 23.83 -8.78
CA ALA A 209 24.44 24.85 -7.73
C ALA A 209 25.82 25.23 -7.17
N ASN A 210 26.70 24.24 -6.95
CA ASN A 210 28.04 24.45 -6.42
C ASN A 210 28.99 25.13 -7.43
N VAL A 211 28.85 24.80 -8.73
CA VAL A 211 29.55 25.50 -9.83
C VAL A 211 29.07 26.94 -9.93
N ARG A 212 27.76 27.18 -9.85
CA ARG A 212 27.18 28.53 -9.87
C ARG A 212 27.63 29.37 -8.67
N PHE A 213 27.68 28.77 -7.48
CA PHE A 213 28.18 29.44 -6.28
C PHE A 213 29.67 29.80 -6.39
N ARG A 214 30.48 28.90 -6.97
CA ARG A 214 31.90 29.18 -7.26
C ARG A 214 32.07 30.29 -8.30
N SER A 215 31.29 30.31 -9.38
CA SER A 215 31.40 31.38 -10.37
C SER A 215 30.93 32.73 -9.84
N PHE A 216 29.93 32.80 -8.96
CA PHE A 216 29.59 34.03 -8.23
C PHE A 216 30.73 34.52 -7.33
N ASN A 217 31.37 33.63 -6.56
CA ASN A 217 32.51 33.99 -5.71
C ASN A 217 33.75 34.42 -6.51
N VAL A 218 33.96 33.86 -7.69
CA VAL A 218 35.05 34.28 -8.59
C VAL A 218 34.76 35.67 -9.13
N VAL A 219 33.54 35.97 -9.59
CA VAL A 219 33.19 37.30 -10.13
C VAL A 219 33.28 38.39 -9.05
N SER A 220 32.85 38.12 -7.81
CA SER A 220 32.97 39.08 -6.70
C SER A 220 34.41 39.34 -6.24
N ALA A 221 35.37 38.46 -6.58
CA ALA A 221 36.78 38.62 -6.22
C ALA A 221 37.54 39.57 -7.16
N TRP A 222 36.94 39.96 -8.31
CA TRP A 222 37.52 40.93 -9.23
C TRP A 222 36.95 42.35 -9.07
N GLU A 223 35.99 42.55 -8.13
CA GLU A 223 35.32 43.84 -7.87
C GLU A 223 35.80 44.55 -6.59
N THR A 224 36.87 44.07 -5.96
CA THR A 224 37.55 44.84 -4.89
C THR A 224 38.77 45.57 -5.48
N PRO A 225 38.92 46.87 -5.19
CA PRO A 225 39.51 47.89 -6.07
C PRO A 225 40.99 47.72 -6.41
#